data_AF-A0A0S8ASA3-F1
#
_entry.id   AF-A0A0S8ASA3-F1
#
_cell.length_a   1.000
_cell.length_b   1.000
_cell.length_c   1.000
_cell.angle_alpha   90.00
_cell.angle_beta   90.00
_cell.angle_gamma   90.00
#
_symmetry.space_group_name_H-M   'P 1'
#
loop_
_entity.id
_entity.type
_entity.pdbx_description
1 polymer ?
#
loop_
_entity_poly.entity_id
_entity_poly.type
_entity_poly.pdbx_seq_one_letter_code
_entity_poly.pdbx_strand_id
1 'polypeptide(L)'
;MLSDNIRAGMVLDINRVLNTSITFEAKEKKMKKLMKKIENIYAAVAFAEAGEHETAREIMREDERPQKRDRISERPRKQMRAPGMDR
;
A
#
# COMPACT_ATOMS: atom_id res chain seq x y z
N MET A 1 3.35 -37.47 24.27
CA MET A 1 4.02 -36.26 24.78
C MET A 1 5.22 -35.84 23.92
N LEU A 2 6.21 -36.69 23.64
CA LEU A 2 7.30 -36.33 22.71
C LEU A 2 6.85 -36.14 21.25
N SER A 3 5.84 -36.90 20.80
CA SER A 3 5.25 -36.82 19.45
C SER A 3 4.63 -35.47 19.12
N ASP A 4 4.04 -34.82 20.12
CA ASP A 4 3.20 -33.65 19.93
C ASP A 4 4.05 -32.37 19.80
N ASN A 5 5.20 -32.34 20.47
CA ASN A 5 6.18 -31.26 20.35
C ASN A 5 6.90 -31.26 18.98
N ILE A 6 7.20 -32.45 18.43
CA ILE A 6 7.80 -32.57 17.08
C ILE A 6 6.80 -32.09 16.02
N ARG A 7 5.52 -32.47 16.16
CA ARG A 7 4.45 -32.05 15.25
C ARG A 7 4.17 -30.54 15.36
N ALA A 8 4.19 -29.98 16.56
CA ALA A 8 4.02 -28.53 16.78
C ALA A 8 5.17 -27.70 16.19
N GLY A 9 6.43 -28.14 16.38
CA GLY A 9 7.61 -27.49 15.79
C GLY A 9 7.57 -27.48 14.26
N MET A 10 7.22 -28.62 13.65
CA MET A 10 7.10 -28.74 12.19
C MET A 10 6.00 -27.84 11.61
N VAL A 11 4.87 -27.73 12.31
CA VAL A 11 3.76 -26.83 11.93
C VAL A 11 4.16 -25.34 12.07
N LEU A 12 4.93 -24.98 13.09
CA LEU A 12 5.46 -23.62 13.25
C LEU A 12 6.44 -23.26 12.14
N ASP A 13 7.32 -24.17 11.74
CA ASP A 13 8.26 -23.96 10.64
C ASP A 13 7.56 -23.79 9.29
N ILE A 14 6.52 -24.58 9.02
CA ILE A 14 5.68 -24.43 7.82
C ILE A 14 5.01 -23.05 7.78
N ASN A 15 4.40 -22.62 8.89
CA ASN A 15 3.77 -21.31 8.96
C ASN A 15 4.78 -20.16 8.81
N ARG A 16 6.01 -20.32 9.32
CA ARG A 16 7.08 -19.34 9.15
C ARG A 16 7.48 -19.20 7.68
N VAL A 17 7.71 -20.33 6.99
CA VAL A 17 8.05 -20.35 5.56
C VAL A 17 6.94 -19.73 4.71
N LEU A 18 5.68 -20.08 4.97
CA LEU A 18 4.52 -19.54 4.26
C LEU A 18 4.36 -18.03 4.46
N ASN A 19 4.56 -17.51 5.67
CA ASN A 19 4.48 -16.07 5.91
C ASN A 19 5.65 -15.31 5.26
N THR A 20 6.86 -15.89 5.23
CA THR A 20 8.01 -15.25 4.58
C THR A 20 7.84 -15.11 3.07
N SER A 21 7.32 -16.13 2.38
CA SER A 21 7.07 -16.07 0.94
C SER A 21 6.01 -15.03 0.58
N ILE A 22 4.92 -14.96 1.34
CA ILE A 22 3.88 -13.93 1.18
C ILE A 22 4.46 -12.52 1.33
N THR A 23 5.34 -12.30 2.32
CA THR A 23 5.97 -10.97 2.49
C THR A 23 6.98 -10.64 1.40
N PHE A 24 7.65 -11.65 0.81
CA PHE A 24 8.62 -11.46 -0.26
C PHE A 24 7.93 -11.02 -1.57
N GLU A 25 6.82 -11.68 -1.94
CA GLU A 25 6.04 -11.28 -3.12
C GLU A 25 5.49 -9.86 -3.01
N ALA A 26 5.00 -9.49 -1.82
CA ALA A 26 4.54 -8.12 -1.56
C ALA A 26 5.68 -7.09 -1.66
N LYS A 27 6.88 -7.44 -1.18
CA LYS A 27 8.08 -6.60 -1.32
C LYS A 27 8.51 -6.49 -2.79
N GLU A 28 8.49 -7.58 -3.54
CA GLU A 28 8.86 -7.59 -4.97
C GLU A 28 7.94 -6.68 -5.79
N LYS A 29 6.62 -6.79 -5.61
CA LYS A 29 5.65 -5.89 -6.27
C LYS A 29 5.90 -4.42 -5.91
N LYS A 30 6.20 -4.13 -4.64
CA LYS A 30 6.57 -2.77 -4.21
C LYS A 30 7.86 -2.28 -4.86
N MET A 31 8.87 -3.14 -4.95
CA MET A 31 10.17 -2.80 -5.54
C MET A 31 10.05 -2.53 -7.04
N LYS A 32 9.35 -3.39 -7.78
CA LYS A 32 9.04 -3.16 -9.21
C LYS A 32 8.34 -1.82 -9.44
N LYS A 33 7.37 -1.47 -8.58
CA LYS A 33 6.69 -0.18 -8.66
C LYS A 33 7.61 1.00 -8.36
N LEU A 34 8.56 0.84 -7.44
CA LEU A 34 9.54 1.88 -7.14
C LEU A 34 10.50 2.10 -8.31
N MET A 35 10.99 1.01 -8.92
CA MET A 35 11.89 1.11 -10.08
C MET A 35 11.21 1.82 -11.26
N LYS A 36 9.97 1.46 -11.58
CA LYS A 36 9.20 2.15 -12.63
C LYS A 36 9.05 3.65 -12.38
N LYS A 37 8.83 4.06 -11.12
CA LYS A 37 8.77 5.49 -10.78
C LYS A 37 10.08 6.21 -11.02
N ILE A 38 11.20 5.57 -10.70
CA ILE A 38 12.53 6.14 -10.90
C ILE A 38 12.79 6.31 -12.40
N GLU A 39 12.47 5.29 -13.21
CA GLU A 39 12.56 5.37 -14.68
C GLU A 39 11.74 6.53 -15.25
N ASN A 40 10.48 6.67 -14.82
CA ASN A 40 9.60 7.76 -15.25
C ASN A 40 10.15 9.14 -14.88
N ILE A 41 10.77 9.28 -13.70
CA ILE A 41 11.40 10.54 -13.28
C ILE A 41 12.58 10.87 -14.20
N TYR A 42 13.48 9.92 -14.46
CA TYR A 42 14.63 10.16 -15.33
C TYR A 42 14.20 10.51 -16.76
N ALA A 43 13.19 9.81 -17.29
CA ALA A 43 12.62 10.13 -18.59
C ALA A 43 12.03 11.55 -18.60
N ALA A 44 11.17 11.88 -17.63
CA ALA A 44 10.56 13.20 -17.53
C ALA A 44 11.59 14.33 -17.41
N VAL A 45 12.67 14.13 -16.65
CA VAL A 45 13.77 15.10 -16.54
C VAL A 45 14.45 15.31 -17.89
N ALA A 46 14.77 14.24 -18.63
CA ALA A 46 15.40 14.35 -19.94
C ALA A 46 14.53 15.15 -20.94
N PHE A 47 13.22 14.91 -20.97
CA PHE A 47 12.29 15.69 -21.81
C PHE A 47 12.21 17.16 -21.36
N ALA A 48 12.20 17.42 -20.05
CA ALA A 48 12.19 18.78 -19.53
C ALA A 48 13.49 19.53 -19.90
N GLU A 49 14.64 18.87 -19.84
CA GLU A 49 15.94 19.42 -20.26
C GLU A 49 15.98 19.72 -21.76
N ALA A 50 15.30 18.92 -22.58
CA ALA A 50 15.12 19.17 -24.01
C ALA A 50 14.10 20.28 -24.32
N GLY A 51 13.46 20.88 -23.31
CA GLY A 51 12.43 21.91 -23.47
C GLY A 51 11.02 21.38 -23.71
N GLU A 52 10.83 20.05 -23.75
CA GLU A 52 9.54 19.39 -23.90
C GLU A 52 8.81 19.24 -22.55
N HIS A 53 8.44 20.38 -21.98
CA HIS A 53 7.79 20.42 -20.66
C HIS A 53 6.40 19.74 -20.62
N GLU A 54 5.69 19.69 -21.75
CA GLU A 54 4.38 19.04 -21.84
C GLU A 54 4.53 17.51 -21.75
N THR A 55 5.43 16.93 -22.54
CA THR A 55 5.79 15.50 -22.50
C THR A 55 6.26 15.08 -21.11
N ALA A 56 7.14 15.89 -20.48
CA ALA A 56 7.62 15.63 -19.13
C ALA A 56 6.48 15.58 -18.08
N ARG A 57 5.49 16.48 -18.20
CA ARG A 57 4.31 16.49 -17.32
C ARG A 57 3.40 15.30 -17.54
N GLU A 58 3.25 14.86 -18.79
CA GLU A 58 2.44 13.69 -19.12
C GLU A 58 3.03 12.41 -18.53
N ILE A 59 4.34 12.20 -18.69
CA ILE A 59 5.07 11.06 -18.10
C ILE A 59 4.90 11.01 -16.57
N MET A 60 4.93 12.17 -15.91
CA MET A 60 4.73 12.25 -14.46
C MET A 60 3.29 11.98 -14.00
N ARG A 61 2.30 12.20 -14.88
CA ARG A 61 0.87 11.99 -14.58
C ARG A 61 0.40 10.56 -14.81
N GLU A 62 1.11 9.77 -15.61
CA GLU A 62 0.72 8.40 -15.96
C GLU A 62 0.59 7.47 -14.72
N ASP A 63 1.33 7.76 -13.65
CA ASP A 63 1.29 7.02 -12.38
C ASP A 63 0.38 7.65 -11.30
N GLU A 64 -0.30 8.75 -11.61
CA GLU A 64 -1.16 9.46 -10.67
C GLU A 64 -2.44 8.64 -10.45
N ARG A 65 -2.42 7.79 -9.41
CA ARG A 65 -3.66 7.18 -8.88
C ARG A 65 -4.69 8.29 -8.68
N PRO A 66 -5.99 8.05 -8.95
CA PRO A 66 -7.03 9.02 -8.65
C PRO A 66 -6.86 9.44 -7.19
N GLN A 67 -6.54 10.71 -6.99
CA GLN A 67 -6.30 11.30 -5.70
C GLN A 67 -7.48 10.90 -4.81
N LYS A 68 -7.19 10.28 -3.65
CA LYS A 68 -8.24 9.84 -2.73
C LYS A 68 -8.99 11.12 -2.32
N ARG A 69 -10.12 11.38 -2.97
CA ARG A 69 -10.99 12.50 -2.60
C ARG A 69 -11.33 12.25 -1.15
N ASP A 70 -10.98 13.19 -0.28
CA ASP A 70 -11.46 13.17 1.09
C ASP A 70 -12.97 13.21 0.99
N ARG A 71 -13.61 12.05 1.17
CA ARG A 71 -15.05 12.00 1.37
C ARG A 71 -15.27 12.74 2.68
N ILE A 72 -15.65 14.02 2.58
CA ILE A 72 -16.36 14.75 3.62
C ILE A 72 -17.71 14.05 3.77
N SER A 73 -17.72 12.81 4.26
CA SER A 73 -18.96 12.24 4.76
C SER A 73 -19.18 12.91 6.09
N GLU A 74 -20.12 13.85 6.14
CA GLU A 74 -20.76 14.26 7.38
C GLU A 74 -21.44 13.02 7.96
N ARG A 75 -20.67 12.16 8.63
CA ARG A 75 -21.29 11.16 9.49
C ARG A 75 -21.92 11.98 10.60
N PRO A 76 -23.26 11.98 10.76
CA PRO A 76 -23.87 12.65 11.89
C PRO A 76 -23.21 12.07 13.14
N ARG A 77 -22.57 12.93 13.95
CA ARG A 77 -21.96 12.47 15.20
C ARG A 77 -23.05 11.74 15.96
N LYS A 78 -22.83 10.47 16.27
CA LYS A 78 -23.73 9.72 17.15
C LYS A 78 -23.79 10.52 18.45
N GLN A 79 -24.90 11.20 18.71
CA GLN A 79 -25.08 11.93 19.95
C GLN A 79 -25.00 10.87 21.05
N MET A 80 -23.90 10.86 21.83
CA MET A 80 -23.87 10.12 23.07
C MET A 80 -24.75 10.88 24.05
N ARG A 81 -26.06 10.70 23.95
CA ARG A 81 -26.96 11.09 25.03
C ARG A 81 -26.74 10.09 26.15
N ALA A 82 -26.48 10.60 27.36
CA ALA A 82 -26.47 9.76 28.54
C ALA A 82 -27.84 9.08 28.63
N PRO A 83 -27.91 7.75 28.77
CA PRO A 83 -29.19 7.07 28.94
C PRO A 83 -29.76 7.47 30.31
N GLY A 84 -30.94 8.09 30.33
CA GLY A 84 -31.65 8.40 31.57
C GLY A 84 -31.92 9.89 31.86
N MET A 85 -32.46 10.62 30.89
CA MET A 85 -33.11 11.91 31.16
C MET A 85 -34.51 11.95 30.54
N ASP A 86 -35.33 10.96 30.90
CA ASP A 86 -36.77 11.13 30.88
C ASP A 86 -37.19 11.32 32.35
N ARG A 87 -37.63 12.53 32.68
CA ARG A 87 -38.26 12.87 33.97
C ARG A 87 -39.76 12.68 33.87
#